data_AF-A0A7X6HW76-F1
#
_entry.id   AF-A0A7X6HW76-F1
#
_cell.length_a   1.000
_cell.length_b   1.000
_cell.length_c   1.000
_cell.angle_alpha   90.00
_cell.angle_beta   90.00
_cell.angle_gamma   90.00
#
_symmetry.space_group_name_H-M   'P 1'
#
loop_
_entity.id
_entity.type
_entity.pdbx_description
1 polymer ?
#
loop_
_entity_poly.entity_id
_entity_poly.type
_entity_poly.pdbx_seq_one_letter_code
_entity_poly.pdbx_strand_id
1 'polypeptide(L)'
;MISRNLKQLASDLQWDEAEDSIYGSAQHLPCTIVEQPKSIAVVFYLPHLQEITKETLDSYFTKHASRYKITNLEFSDDFYFIRIKHSLIPLAKDKIMDLLLIASNLIQENQPDSVAYCAACGQPTEPGEFGLYQGFYCALHEHCPSLPDAADSPQAADIQISLDGEDIVPTDNLETENLRQ
;
A
#
# COMPACT_ATOMS: atom_id res chain seq x y z
N MET A 1 4.77 15.36 8.26
CA MET A 1 6.22 15.10 8.35
C MET A 1 6.45 13.63 8.69
N ILE A 2 7.00 12.88 7.72
CA ILE A 2 7.35 11.47 7.88
C ILE A 2 8.45 11.20 8.93
N SER A 3 8.35 10.06 9.60
CA SER A 3 9.19 9.61 10.69
C SER A 3 10.56 9.17 10.19
N ARG A 4 11.54 9.19 11.10
CA ARG A 4 12.92 8.79 10.80
C ARG A 4 12.99 7.35 10.26
N ASN A 5 12.12 6.46 10.73
CA ASN A 5 12.08 5.07 10.28
C ASN A 5 11.66 4.98 8.81
N LEU A 6 10.64 5.75 8.38
CA LEU A 6 10.21 5.77 6.98
C LEU A 6 11.21 6.46 6.07
N LYS A 7 11.85 7.55 6.52
CA LYS A 7 12.95 8.16 5.76
C LYS A 7 14.12 7.20 5.51
N GLN A 8 14.48 6.44 6.53
CA GLN A 8 15.55 5.46 6.38
C GLN A 8 15.13 4.30 5.48
N LEU A 9 13.87 3.85 5.58
CA LEU A 9 13.29 2.88 4.66
C LEU A 9 13.35 3.38 3.20
N ALA A 10 12.92 4.61 2.95
CA ALA A 10 12.98 5.20 1.62
C ALA A 10 14.41 5.27 1.08
N SER A 11 15.36 5.73 1.90
CA SER A 11 16.78 5.76 1.53
C SER A 11 17.34 4.37 1.20
N ASP A 12 16.98 3.34 1.98
CA ASP A 12 17.47 1.98 1.76
C ASP A 12 16.90 1.37 0.47
N LEU A 13 15.66 1.74 0.12
CA LEU A 13 14.95 1.28 -1.07
C LEU A 13 15.16 2.15 -2.30
N GLN A 14 15.84 3.29 -2.15
CA GLN A 14 15.92 4.35 -3.17
C GLN A 14 14.52 4.81 -3.63
N TRP A 15 13.60 4.91 -2.69
CA TRP A 15 12.26 5.43 -2.90
C TRP A 15 12.22 6.93 -2.64
N ASP A 16 11.24 7.59 -3.26
CA ASP A 16 11.04 9.02 -3.13
C ASP A 16 10.22 9.37 -1.88
N GLU A 17 10.43 10.59 -1.38
CA GLU A 17 9.74 11.14 -0.22
C GLU A 17 8.72 12.22 -0.64
N ALA A 18 7.60 12.27 0.08
CA ALA A 18 6.66 13.40 0.09
C ALA A 18 6.34 13.79 1.55
N GLU A 19 5.48 14.78 1.76
CA GLU A 19 5.23 15.41 3.07
C GLU A 19 4.90 14.40 4.19
N ASP A 20 4.01 13.45 3.87
CA ASP A 20 3.49 12.41 4.77
C ASP A 20 3.57 10.99 4.18
N SER A 21 4.35 10.79 3.11
CA SER A 21 4.47 9.49 2.48
C SER A 21 5.84 9.23 1.87
N ILE A 22 6.10 7.95 1.62
CA ILE A 22 7.19 7.48 0.76
C ILE A 22 6.58 6.58 -0.31
N TYR A 23 7.17 6.55 -1.49
CA TYR A 23 6.61 5.77 -2.61
C TYR A 23 7.70 5.30 -3.56
N GLY A 24 7.43 4.16 -4.21
CA GLY A 24 8.34 3.52 -5.13
C GLY A 24 7.77 2.20 -5.61
N SER A 25 8.63 1.20 -5.83
CA SER A 25 8.19 -0.13 -6.25
C SER A 25 8.73 -1.21 -5.33
N ALA A 26 7.85 -2.12 -4.89
CA ALA A 26 8.21 -3.36 -4.20
C ALA A 26 8.05 -4.52 -5.19
N GLN A 27 9.16 -5.14 -5.60
CA GLN A 27 9.17 -6.14 -6.67
C GLN A 27 8.35 -5.73 -7.91
N HIS A 28 8.65 -4.56 -8.49
CA HIS A 28 7.94 -4.01 -9.66
C HIS A 28 6.47 -3.64 -9.44
N LEU A 29 5.90 -3.83 -8.25
CA LEU A 29 4.55 -3.36 -7.91
C LEU A 29 4.62 -1.95 -7.32
N PRO A 30 3.87 -0.98 -7.86
CA PRO A 30 3.77 0.35 -7.27
C PRO A 30 3.27 0.26 -5.83
N CYS A 31 4.02 0.88 -4.92
CA CYS A 31 3.73 0.89 -3.49
C CYS A 31 3.92 2.29 -2.91
N THR A 32 3.03 2.67 -1.99
CA THR A 32 3.06 3.93 -1.25
C THR A 32 2.84 3.60 0.22
N ILE A 33 3.66 4.19 1.08
CA ILE A 33 3.47 4.11 2.52
C ILE A 33 3.14 5.51 3.01
N VAL A 34 1.94 5.67 3.54
CA VAL A 34 1.45 6.93 4.10
C VAL A 34 1.51 6.86 5.61
N GLU A 35 2.13 7.86 6.23
CA GLU A 35 2.15 7.99 7.68
C GLU A 35 1.05 8.94 8.15
N GLN A 36 0.34 8.50 9.18
CA GLN A 36 -0.75 9.24 9.79
C GLN A 36 -0.55 9.27 11.31
N PRO A 37 -1.26 10.17 12.03
CA PRO A 37 -1.22 10.15 13.49
C PRO A 37 -1.64 8.78 14.04
N LYS A 38 -0.70 8.05 14.63
CA LYS A 38 -0.88 6.71 15.23
C LYS A 38 -1.15 5.56 14.25
N SER A 39 -0.93 5.74 12.96
CA SER A 39 -1.03 4.66 11.98
C SER A 39 -0.08 4.87 10.79
N ILE A 40 0.22 3.78 10.09
CA ILE A 40 0.75 3.83 8.73
C ILE A 40 -0.21 3.03 7.83
N ALA A 41 -0.38 3.47 6.59
CA ALA A 41 -1.08 2.72 5.57
C ALA A 41 -0.07 2.31 4.50
N VAL A 42 0.07 1.01 4.25
CA VAL A 42 0.78 0.49 3.09
C VAL A 42 -0.26 0.29 2.00
N VAL A 43 -0.07 0.91 0.86
CA VAL A 43 -1.02 0.90 -0.25
C VAL A 43 -0.34 0.27 -1.44
N PHE A 44 -1.00 -0.69 -2.09
CA PHE A 44 -0.61 -1.21 -3.39
C PHE A 44 -1.63 -0.78 -4.44
N TYR A 45 -1.18 -0.28 -5.58
CA TYR A 45 -2.05 -0.05 -6.72
C TYR A 45 -2.17 -1.33 -7.54
N LEU A 46 -3.36 -1.93 -7.52
CA LEU A 46 -3.68 -3.24 -8.09
C LEU A 46 -4.95 -3.13 -8.94
N PRO A 47 -4.88 -2.48 -10.11
CA PRO A 47 -5.98 -2.45 -11.04
C PRO A 47 -6.36 -3.87 -11.45
N HIS A 48 -7.66 -4.14 -11.47
CA HIS A 48 -8.18 -5.47 -11.80
C HIS A 48 -7.64 -6.58 -10.87
N LEU A 49 -7.45 -6.28 -9.58
CA LEU A 49 -7.08 -7.28 -8.57
C LEU A 49 -8.03 -8.48 -8.65
N GLN A 50 -7.47 -9.65 -8.95
CA GLN A 50 -8.26 -10.88 -9.01
C GLN A 50 -8.77 -11.27 -7.63
N GLU A 51 -9.99 -11.80 -7.57
CA GLU A 51 -10.65 -12.21 -6.33
C GLU A 51 -9.80 -13.21 -5.53
N ILE A 52 -9.21 -14.21 -6.20
CA ILE A 52 -8.32 -15.20 -5.57
C ILE A 52 -7.07 -14.56 -4.93
N THR A 53 -6.49 -13.55 -5.58
CA THR A 53 -5.32 -12.81 -5.08
C THR A 53 -5.73 -11.98 -3.87
N LYS A 54 -6.87 -11.31 -3.91
CA LYS A 54 -7.43 -10.56 -2.78
C LYS A 54 -7.70 -11.47 -1.58
N GLU A 55 -8.38 -12.60 -1.78
CA GLU A 55 -8.65 -13.58 -0.72
C GLU A 55 -7.37 -14.12 -0.08
N THR A 56 -6.34 -14.36 -0.90
CA THR A 56 -5.03 -14.83 -0.44
C THR A 56 -4.34 -13.78 0.42
N LEU A 57 -4.34 -12.52 0.00
CA LEU A 57 -3.81 -11.40 0.78
C LEU A 57 -4.56 -11.23 2.10
N ASP A 58 -5.89 -11.17 2.04
CA ASP A 58 -6.76 -10.99 3.21
C ASP A 58 -6.56 -12.12 4.22
N SER A 59 -6.53 -13.37 3.75
CA SER A 59 -6.31 -14.54 4.60
C SER A 59 -4.94 -14.52 5.28
N TYR A 60 -3.88 -14.24 4.52
CA TYR A 60 -2.52 -14.17 5.06
C TYR A 60 -2.40 -13.06 6.11
N PHE A 61 -2.81 -11.84 5.77
CA PHE A 61 -2.62 -10.68 6.63
C PHE A 61 -3.56 -10.67 7.84
N THR A 62 -4.76 -11.23 7.73
CA THR A 62 -5.64 -11.46 8.89
C THR A 62 -4.99 -12.45 9.85
N LYS A 63 -4.49 -13.59 9.34
CA LYS A 63 -3.80 -14.61 10.15
C LYS A 63 -2.55 -14.08 10.85
N HIS A 64 -1.87 -13.10 10.24
CA HIS A 64 -0.64 -12.52 10.76
C HIS A 64 -0.81 -11.08 11.27
N ALA A 65 -2.04 -10.65 11.56
CA ALA A 65 -2.34 -9.26 11.92
C ALA A 65 -1.54 -8.79 13.14
N SER A 66 -1.40 -9.63 14.16
CA SER A 66 -0.64 -9.31 15.39
C SER A 66 0.85 -9.03 15.12
N ARG A 67 1.49 -9.81 14.23
CA ARG A 67 2.91 -9.67 13.85
C ARG A 67 3.22 -8.29 13.28
N TYR A 68 2.30 -7.76 12.49
CA TYR A 68 2.47 -6.50 11.76
C TYR A 68 1.66 -5.36 12.37
N LYS A 69 0.92 -5.60 13.47
CA LYS A 69 -0.03 -4.65 14.08
C LYS A 69 -1.09 -4.16 13.09
N ILE A 70 -1.55 -5.02 12.18
CA ILE A 70 -2.56 -4.68 11.19
C ILE A 70 -3.90 -4.49 11.91
N THR A 71 -4.57 -3.39 11.59
CA THR A 71 -5.90 -3.06 12.11
C THR A 71 -6.97 -3.20 11.06
N ASN A 72 -6.64 -3.04 9.78
CA ASN A 72 -7.64 -3.07 8.74
C ASN A 72 -6.99 -3.41 7.39
N LEU A 73 -7.74 -4.15 6.57
CA LEU A 73 -7.43 -4.50 5.19
C LEU A 73 -8.63 -4.05 4.35
N GLU A 74 -8.35 -3.36 3.25
CA GLU A 74 -9.40 -2.76 2.42
C GLU A 74 -8.97 -2.78 0.96
N PHE A 75 -9.91 -3.04 0.05
CA PHE A 75 -9.70 -2.83 -1.38
C PHE A 75 -10.77 -1.86 -1.88
N SER A 76 -10.35 -0.69 -2.35
CA SER A 76 -11.21 0.34 -2.92
C SER A 76 -10.50 1.05 -4.05
N ASP A 77 -11.23 1.35 -5.12
CA ASP A 77 -10.73 2.16 -6.25
C ASP A 77 -9.40 1.68 -6.83
N ASP A 78 -9.26 0.35 -7.02
CA ASP A 78 -8.03 -0.31 -7.48
C ASP A 78 -6.84 -0.24 -6.51
N PHE A 79 -7.06 0.15 -5.26
CA PHE A 79 -6.02 0.19 -4.23
C PHE A 79 -6.27 -0.84 -3.13
N TYR A 80 -5.25 -1.63 -2.83
CA TYR A 80 -5.24 -2.52 -1.67
C TYR A 80 -4.50 -1.85 -0.51
N PHE A 81 -5.22 -1.60 0.58
CA PHE A 81 -4.75 -0.92 1.78
C PHE A 81 -4.47 -1.93 2.89
N ILE A 82 -3.31 -1.79 3.51
CA ILE A 82 -2.93 -2.48 4.75
C ILE A 82 -2.68 -1.42 5.81
N ARG A 83 -3.62 -1.26 6.74
CA ARG A 83 -3.50 -0.30 7.85
C ARG A 83 -2.80 -0.95 9.01
N ILE A 84 -1.77 -0.29 9.51
CA ILE A 84 -0.92 -0.74 10.59
C ILE A 84 -1.00 0.28 11.73
N LYS A 85 -1.28 -0.20 12.93
CA LYS A 85 -1.29 0.62 14.14
C LYS A 85 0.12 1.05 14.51
N HIS A 86 0.32 2.36 14.56
CA HIS A 86 1.51 2.99 15.11
C HIS A 86 1.25 3.34 16.58
N SER A 87 1.45 2.36 17.47
CA SER A 87 1.34 2.57 18.92
C SER A 87 2.58 3.28 19.49
N LEU A 88 2.75 3.33 20.81
CA LEU A 88 3.95 3.88 21.48
C LEU A 88 5.27 3.32 20.95
N ILE A 89 5.24 2.07 20.46
CA ILE A 89 6.36 1.43 19.79
C ILE A 89 6.01 1.36 18.30
N PRO A 90 6.72 2.11 17.43
CA PRO A 90 6.58 2.01 15.98
C PRO A 90 6.77 0.56 15.49
N LEU A 91 6.17 0.21 14.35
CA LEU A 91 6.56 -1.02 13.67
C LEU A 91 8.01 -0.87 13.17
N ALA A 92 8.84 -1.89 13.40
CA ALA A 92 10.23 -1.86 12.97
C ALA A 92 10.32 -1.84 11.43
N LYS A 93 11.31 -1.13 10.89
CA LYS A 93 11.58 -1.04 9.45
C LYS A 93 11.61 -2.42 8.79
N ASP A 94 12.31 -3.37 9.39
CA ASP A 94 12.45 -4.73 8.83
C ASP A 94 11.12 -5.48 8.75
N LYS A 95 10.15 -5.15 9.64
CA LYS A 95 8.80 -5.72 9.58
C LYS A 95 7.94 -5.08 8.49
N ILE A 96 8.16 -3.80 8.19
CA ILE A 96 7.54 -3.14 7.04
C ILE A 96 8.11 -3.76 5.74
N MET A 97 9.43 -3.95 5.67
CA MET A 97 10.10 -4.62 4.54
C MET A 97 9.59 -6.05 4.31
N ASP A 98 9.50 -6.84 5.38
CA ASP A 98 8.97 -8.21 5.36
C ASP A 98 7.53 -8.22 4.83
N LEU A 99 6.67 -7.31 5.32
CA LEU A 99 5.30 -7.15 4.84
C LEU A 99 5.25 -6.80 3.35
N LEU A 100 6.04 -5.84 2.89
CA LEU A 100 6.11 -5.44 1.48
C LEU A 100 6.50 -6.63 0.59
N LEU A 101 7.53 -7.38 1.01
CA LEU A 101 8.02 -8.55 0.27
C LEU A 101 6.95 -9.64 0.17
N ILE A 102 6.27 -9.95 1.28
CA ILE A 102 5.24 -10.98 1.31
C ILE A 102 4.04 -10.56 0.46
N ALA A 103 3.53 -9.34 0.61
CA ALA A 103 2.43 -8.85 -0.20
C ALA A 103 2.77 -8.96 -1.69
N SER A 104 3.96 -8.49 -2.08
CA SER A 104 4.40 -8.51 -3.47
C SER A 104 4.51 -9.93 -4.03
N ASN A 105 5.09 -10.86 -3.27
CA ASN A 105 5.17 -12.27 -3.67
C ASN A 105 3.78 -12.87 -3.86
N LEU A 106 2.85 -12.67 -2.92
CA LEU A 106 1.49 -13.21 -3.01
C LEU A 106 0.75 -12.66 -4.23
N ILE A 107 0.95 -11.38 -4.55
CA ILE A 107 0.38 -10.75 -5.75
C ILE A 107 0.97 -11.39 -7.01
N GLN A 108 2.29 -11.49 -7.10
CA GLN A 108 2.96 -12.06 -8.28
C GLN A 108 2.66 -13.54 -8.50
N GLU A 109 2.55 -14.34 -7.43
CA GLU A 109 2.24 -15.77 -7.52
C GLU A 109 0.83 -16.04 -8.05
N ASN A 110 -0.13 -15.20 -7.67
CA ASN A 110 -1.54 -15.37 -8.04
C ASN A 110 -1.95 -14.54 -9.27
N GLN A 111 -1.15 -13.51 -9.62
CA GLN A 111 -1.39 -12.63 -10.74
C GLN A 111 -0.05 -12.19 -11.38
N PRO A 112 0.66 -13.10 -12.07
CA PRO A 112 2.00 -12.85 -12.60
C PRO A 112 2.03 -11.78 -13.70
N ASP A 113 0.92 -11.61 -14.41
CA ASP A 113 0.73 -10.59 -15.46
C ASP A 113 0.14 -9.29 -14.89
N SER A 114 0.39 -8.97 -13.62
CA SER A 114 -0.03 -7.70 -13.03
C SER A 114 0.71 -6.54 -13.69
N VAL A 115 0.15 -6.02 -14.79
CA VAL A 115 0.60 -4.79 -15.44
C VAL A 115 -0.02 -3.62 -14.68
N ALA A 116 0.79 -2.65 -14.27
CA ALA A 116 0.27 -1.42 -13.69
C ALA A 116 -0.31 -0.55 -14.80
N TYR A 117 -1.47 0.05 -14.59
CA TYR A 117 -2.15 0.89 -15.58
C TYR A 117 -2.05 2.36 -15.21
N CYS A 118 -1.99 3.23 -16.20
CA CYS A 118 -2.02 4.66 -15.98
C CYS A 118 -3.38 5.10 -15.48
N ALA A 119 -3.46 5.64 -14.25
CA ALA A 119 -4.69 6.17 -13.69
C ALA A 119 -5.32 7.31 -14.54
N ALA A 120 -4.51 8.05 -15.31
CA ALA A 120 -4.99 9.15 -16.16
C ALA A 120 -5.55 8.70 -17.53
N CYS A 121 -4.90 7.76 -18.23
CA CYS A 121 -5.28 7.35 -19.59
C CYS A 121 -5.76 5.90 -19.72
N GLY A 122 -5.67 5.11 -18.65
CA GLY A 122 -6.06 3.70 -18.60
C GLY A 122 -5.19 2.75 -19.43
N GLN A 123 -4.04 3.20 -19.93
CA GLN A 123 -3.12 2.36 -20.71
C GLN A 123 -2.16 1.57 -19.79
N PRO A 124 -1.72 0.37 -20.17
CA PRO A 124 -0.69 -0.36 -19.45
C PRO A 124 0.61 0.43 -19.40
N THR A 125 1.34 0.29 -18.29
CA THR A 125 2.62 0.96 -18.01
C THR A 125 3.68 -0.13 -17.85
N GLU A 126 4.80 -0.02 -18.57
CA GLU A 126 5.88 -0.99 -18.42
C GLU A 126 6.64 -0.80 -17.09
N PRO A 127 7.22 -1.87 -16.52
CA PRO A 127 8.12 -1.76 -15.37
C PRO A 127 9.29 -0.80 -15.68
N GLY A 128 9.29 0.37 -15.04
CA GLY A 128 10.31 1.42 -15.25
C GLY A 128 9.80 2.68 -15.92
N GLU A 129 8.56 2.70 -16.40
CA GLU A 129 7.88 3.90 -16.92
C GLU A 129 6.96 4.53 -15.85
N PHE A 130 7.12 4.21 -14.57
CA PHE A 130 6.26 4.76 -13.52
C PHE A 130 6.57 6.24 -13.27
N GLY A 131 5.63 7.11 -13.64
CA GLY A 131 5.66 8.53 -13.37
C GLY A 131 5.45 8.87 -11.89
N LEU A 132 5.80 10.12 -11.58
CA LEU A 132 5.67 10.69 -10.24
C LEU A 132 4.43 11.59 -10.19
N TYR A 133 3.52 11.30 -9.27
CA TYR A 133 2.61 12.33 -8.78
C TYR A 133 2.32 12.13 -7.31
N GLN A 134 2.36 13.24 -6.59
CA GLN A 134 2.08 13.30 -5.18
C GLN A 134 0.63 12.86 -4.90
N GLY A 135 0.47 11.90 -3.98
CA GLY A 135 -0.79 11.66 -3.28
C GLY A 135 -1.74 10.65 -3.94
N PHE A 136 -1.35 9.38 -4.01
CA PHE A 136 -2.17 8.22 -4.41
C PHE A 136 -2.20 7.90 -5.92
N TYR A 137 -0.99 7.73 -6.46
CA TYR A 137 -0.61 7.08 -7.71
C TYR A 137 -0.94 7.79 -9.00
N CYS A 138 0.14 8.05 -9.72
CA CYS A 138 0.11 8.43 -11.11
C CYS A 138 1.10 7.54 -11.80
N ALA A 139 0.64 6.37 -12.25
CA ALA A 139 1.40 5.58 -13.19
C ALA A 139 1.29 6.22 -14.58
N LEU A 140 1.69 7.49 -14.72
CA LEU A 140 1.90 8.03 -16.06
C LEU A 140 3.15 7.34 -16.56
N HIS A 141 3.10 6.70 -17.72
CA HIS A 141 4.30 6.66 -18.53
C HIS A 141 4.82 8.10 -18.67
N GLU A 142 6.14 8.29 -18.63
CA GLU A 142 6.84 9.60 -18.60
C GLU A 142 6.23 10.64 -19.56
N HIS A 143 5.62 10.17 -20.65
CA HIS A 143 4.87 10.95 -21.62
C HIS A 143 3.41 10.48 -21.73
N CYS A 144 2.52 10.92 -20.82
CA CYS A 144 1.09 10.61 -20.89
C CYS A 144 0.35 11.63 -21.78
N PRO A 145 -0.34 11.21 -22.86
CA PRO A 145 -1.01 12.11 -23.79
C PRO A 145 -2.26 12.79 -23.21
N SER A 146 -2.79 12.28 -22.09
CA SER A 146 -3.99 12.80 -21.43
C SER A 146 -3.69 13.91 -20.41
N LEU A 147 -2.40 14.19 -20.14
CA LEU A 147 -2.02 15.33 -19.30
C LEU A 147 -1.78 16.57 -20.16
N PRO A 148 -2.51 17.67 -19.94
CA PRO A 148 -2.13 18.96 -20.50
C PRO A 148 -0.77 19.39 -19.91
N ASP A 149 0.02 20.15 -20.68
CA ASP A 149 1.27 20.76 -20.22
C ASP A 149 1.07 21.36 -18.82
N ALA A 150 1.96 21.02 -17.88
CA ALA A 150 1.85 21.20 -16.43
C ALA A 150 1.82 22.66 -15.92
N ALA A 151 1.18 23.58 -16.64
CA ALA A 151 1.01 24.98 -16.27
C ALA A 151 -0.35 25.28 -15.61
N ASP A 152 -1.37 24.46 -15.80
CA ASP A 152 -2.75 24.72 -15.30
C ASP A 152 -3.46 23.42 -14.81
N SER A 153 -2.75 22.56 -14.07
CA SER A 153 -3.33 21.30 -13.60
C SER A 153 -4.50 21.53 -12.63
N PRO A 154 -5.62 20.78 -12.77
CA PRO A 154 -6.73 20.84 -11.84
C PRO A 154 -6.26 20.41 -10.45
N GLN A 155 -6.68 21.16 -9.43
CA GLN A 155 -6.48 20.82 -8.03
C GLN A 155 -6.81 19.35 -7.80
N ALA A 156 -5.93 18.66 -7.08
CA ALA A 156 -6.10 17.28 -6.65
C ALA A 156 -7.57 17.05 -6.29
N ALA A 157 -8.21 16.10 -6.95
CA ALA A 157 -9.48 15.61 -6.46
C ALA A 157 -9.22 15.15 -5.03
N ASP A 158 -9.85 15.80 -4.06
CA ASP A 158 -9.85 15.37 -2.67
C ASP A 158 -10.49 13.98 -2.63
N ILE A 159 -9.70 12.93 -2.87
CA ILE A 159 -10.09 11.56 -2.56
C ILE A 159 -10.21 11.53 -1.04
N GLN A 160 -11.42 11.76 -0.55
CA GLN A 160 -11.77 11.48 0.82
C GLN A 160 -11.78 9.96 0.99
N ILE A 161 -10.62 9.41 1.33
CA ILE A 161 -10.50 8.03 1.79
C ILE A 161 -11.40 7.93 3.01
N SER A 162 -12.55 7.27 2.87
CA SER A 162 -13.41 6.97 4.01
C SER A 162 -12.70 5.90 4.84
N LEU A 163 -12.40 6.22 6.10
CA LEU A 163 -11.52 5.42 6.97
C LEU A 163 -12.31 4.47 7.91
N ASP A 164 -13.62 4.35 7.71
CA ASP A 164 -14.54 3.61 8.58
C ASP A 164 -14.52 2.09 8.33
N GLY A 165 -13.37 1.54 7.95
CA GLY A 165 -13.18 0.10 7.83
C GLY A 165 -13.31 -0.58 9.19
N GLU A 166 -13.97 -1.73 9.25
CA GLU A 166 -14.08 -2.51 10.48
C GLU A 166 -12.67 -2.97 10.94
N ASP A 167 -12.39 -2.81 12.23
CA ASP A 167 -11.14 -3.24 12.84
C ASP A 167 -11.05 -4.79 12.80
N ILE A 168 -9.92 -5.32 12.32
CA ILE A 168 -9.60 -6.74 12.39
C ILE A 168 -9.44 -7.11 13.87
N VAL A 169 -10.27 -8.04 14.34
CA VAL A 169 -10.10 -8.66 15.66
C VAL A 169 -8.99 -9.72 15.55
N PRO A 170 -7.86 -9.59 16.26
CA PRO A 170 -6.78 -10.57 16.19
C PRO A 170 -7.24 -11.94 16.69
N THR A 171 -7.04 -12.98 15.90
CA THR A 171 -7.42 -14.37 16.24
C THR A 171 -6.59 -14.98 17.38
N ASP A 172 -5.45 -14.38 17.71
CA ASP A 172 -4.52 -14.90 18.74
C ASP A 172 -5.09 -14.85 20.17
N ASN A 173 -6.24 -14.18 20.38
CA ASN A 173 -6.91 -14.13 21.68
C ASN A 173 -7.94 -15.25 21.90
N LEU A 174 -8.28 -16.05 20.88
CA LEU A 174 -9.32 -17.09 21.01
C LEU A 174 -8.83 -18.41 21.60
N GLU A 175 -7.53 -18.67 21.60
CA GLU A 175 -6.97 -19.94 22.13
C GLU A 175 -6.73 -19.93 23.65
N THR A 176 -6.78 -18.77 24.32
CA THR A 176 -6.56 -18.70 25.78
C THR A 176 -7.84 -18.76 26.63
N GLU A 177 -9.03 -18.64 26.05
CA GLU A 177 -10.30 -18.78 26.80
C GLU A 177 -10.84 -20.21 26.86
N ASN A 178 -10.39 -21.13 26.00
CA ASN A 178 -10.84 -22.53 26.00
C ASN A 178 -10.02 -23.47 26.92
N LEU A 179 -9.09 -22.93 27.73
CA LEU A 179 -8.30 -23.67 28.72
C LEU A 179 -8.65 -23.31 30.17
N ARG A 180 -9.74 -22.57 30.40
CA ARG A 180 -10.23 -22.18 31.73
C ARG A 180 -11.71 -22.52 31.99
N GLN A 181 -12.20 -23.62 31.43
CA GLN A 181 -13.46 -24.25 31.88
C GLN A 181 -13.18 -25.63 32.45
#